data_AF-H7C502-F1
#
_entry.id   AF-H7C502-F1
#
_cell.length_a   1.000
_cell.length_b   1.000
_cell.length_c   1.000
_cell.angle_alpha   90.00
_cell.angle_beta   90.00
_cell.angle_gamma   90.00
#
_symmetry.space_group_name_H-M   'P 1'
#
loop_
_entity.id
_entity.type
_entity.pdbx_description
1 polymer ?
#
loop_
_entity_poly.entity_id
_entity_poly.type
_entity_poly.pdbx_seq_one_letter_code
_entity_poly.pdbx_strand_id
1 'polypeptide(L)' 'GELLVPHMPTIRVPRSGDRVYKNECAFSYDSPNSEGGLYVCMNTFLAFGREHVERHFRKTGQSVYMHLKRHVREI' A
#
# COMPACT_ATOMS: atom_id res chain seq x y z
N GLY A 1 2.38 -17.61 9.35
CA GLY A 1 2.37 -17.87 7.89
C GLY A 1 0.98 -18.12 7.34
N GLU A 2 0.15 -18.87 8.07
CA GLU A 2 -1.15 -19.38 7.61
C GLU A 2 -2.14 -18.31 7.13
N LEU A 3 -2.17 -17.13 7.75
CA LEU A 3 -3.07 -16.04 7.35
C LEU A 3 -2.75 -15.42 5.98
N LEU A 4 -1.50 -15.54 5.51
CA LEU A 4 -1.10 -14.97 4.22
C LEU A 4 -1.29 -15.94 3.05
N VAL A 5 -1.25 -17.25 3.31
CA VAL A 5 -1.33 -18.30 2.28
C VAL A 5 -2.50 -18.11 1.32
N PRO A 6 -3.74 -17.81 1.79
CA PRO A 6 -4.88 -17.60 0.89
C PRO A 6 -4.74 -16.39 -0.04
N HIS A 7 -3.86 -15.43 0.30
CA HIS A 7 -3.68 -14.18 -0.43
C HIS A 7 -2.41 -14.15 -1.28
N MET A 8 -1.51 -15.13 -1.14
CA MET A 8 -0.29 -15.22 -1.94
C MET A 8 -0.51 -15.11 -3.46
N PRO A 9 -1.57 -15.68 -4.06
CA PRO A 9 -1.81 -15.55 -5.50
C PRO A 9 -2.07 -14.12 -5.99
N THR A 10 -2.48 -13.20 -5.12
CA THR A 10 -2.73 -11.79 -5.49
C THR A 10 -1.52 -10.89 -5.21
N ILE A 11 -0.46 -11.42 -4.61
CA ILE A 11 0.79 -10.69 -4.37
C ILE A 11 1.63 -10.76 -5.65
N ARG A 12 1.79 -9.62 -6.32
CA ARG A 12 2.60 -9.49 -7.53
C ARG A 12 3.96 -8.87 -7.21
N VAL A 13 4.97 -9.31 -7.97
CA VAL A 13 6.29 -8.65 -8.01
C VAL A 13 6.26 -7.62 -9.16
N PRO A 14 6.56 -6.33 -8.90
CA PRO A 14 6.66 -5.31 -9.95
C PRO A 14 7.72 -5.67 -10.99
N ARG A 15 7.41 -5.46 -12.26
CA ARG A 15 8.32 -5.70 -13.41
C ARG A 15 8.75 -4.38 -14.05
N SER A 16 9.69 -4.47 -14.98
CA SER A 16 10.04 -3.32 -15.82
C SER A 16 8.80 -2.78 -16.54
N GLY A 17 8.56 -1.46 -16.44
CA GLY A 17 7.39 -0.79 -16.99
C GLY A 17 6.19 -0.66 -16.04
N ASP A 18 6.14 -1.41 -14.94
CA ASP A 18 5.08 -1.25 -13.94
C ASP A 18 5.22 0.09 -13.20
N ARG A 19 4.10 0.79 -13.03
CA ARG A 19 4.03 1.99 -12.22
C ARG A 19 3.76 1.62 -10.77
N VAL A 20 4.71 1.93 -9.89
CA VAL A 20 4.57 1.72 -8.45
C VAL A 20 4.38 3.06 -7.76
N TYR A 21 3.15 3.33 -7.32
CA TYR A 21 2.79 4.56 -6.64
C TYR A 21 3.12 4.43 -5.16
N LYS A 22 4.26 4.97 -4.74
CA LYS A 22 4.78 4.84 -3.36
C LYS A 22 5.06 6.17 -2.65
N ASN A 23 4.71 7.29 -3.29
CA ASN A 23 5.02 8.63 -2.78
C ASN A 23 3.79 9.33 -2.20
N GLU A 24 2.60 9.08 -2.74
CA GLU A 24 1.36 9.78 -2.39
C GLU A 24 0.15 8.86 -2.55
N CYS A 25 -0.88 9.11 -1.75
CA CYS A 25 -2.16 8.42 -1.80
C CYS A 25 -2.95 8.76 -3.08
N ALA A 26 -3.67 7.79 -3.63
CA ALA A 26 -4.51 8.00 -4.82
C ALA A 26 -5.73 8.92 -4.60
N PHE A 27 -6.08 9.25 -3.35
CA PHE A 27 -7.29 10.01 -3.00
C PHE A 27 -7.04 11.19 -2.05
N SER A 28 -5.82 11.34 -1.53
CA SER A 28 -5.44 12.39 -0.58
C SER A 28 -3.96 12.73 -0.75
N TYR A 29 -3.49 13.78 -0.08
CA TYR A 29 -2.06 14.14 -0.05
C TYR A 29 -1.26 13.34 1.00
N ASP A 30 -1.82 12.23 1.51
CA ASP A 30 -1.08 11.38 2.44
C ASP A 30 0.16 10.80 1.76
N SER A 31 1.27 10.79 2.50
CA SER A 31 2.56 10.28 2.06
C SER A 31 3.15 9.34 3.11
N PRO A 32 4.31 8.68 2.85
CA PRO A 32 4.99 7.92 3.88
C PRO A 32 5.38 8.73 5.12
N ASN A 33 5.42 10.07 5.02
CA ASN A 33 5.69 10.98 6.15
C ASN A 33 4.44 11.31 6.99
N SER A 34 3.24 11.05 6.47
CA SER A 34 2.00 11.25 7.23
C SER A 34 1.99 10.35 8.45
N GLU A 35 1.26 10.74 9.51
CA GLU A 35 1.12 9.95 10.73
C GLU A 35 0.63 8.51 10.44
N GLY A 36 -0.25 8.37 9.46
CA GLY A 36 -0.79 7.11 8.94
C GLY A 36 0.17 6.25 8.14
N GLY A 37 1.24 6.84 7.61
CA GLY A 37 2.02 6.26 6.52
C GLY A 37 1.20 6.04 5.26
N LEU A 38 1.72 5.21 4.36
CA LEU A 38 1.14 4.92 3.06
C LEU A 38 1.05 3.41 2.82
N TYR A 39 -0.09 2.92 2.36
CA TYR A 39 -0.38 1.51 2.12
C TYR A 39 -0.38 1.23 0.62
N VAL A 40 0.64 0.53 0.13
CA VAL A 40 0.76 0.16 -1.29
C VAL A 40 0.15 -1.22 -1.51
N CYS A 41 -0.89 -1.33 -2.34
CA CYS A 41 -1.50 -2.61 -2.68
C CYS A 41 -0.49 -3.49 -3.42
N MET A 42 -0.27 -4.73 -2.95
CA MET A 42 0.72 -5.64 -3.55
C MET A 42 0.25 -6.30 -4.86
N ASN A 43 -0.96 -6.01 -5.33
CA ASN A 43 -1.47 -6.46 -6.62
C ASN A 43 -1.44 -5.35 -7.68
N THR A 44 -1.96 -4.17 -7.35
CA THR A 44 -2.15 -3.06 -8.30
C THR A 44 -1.05 -2.00 -8.23
N PHE A 45 -0.23 -2.02 -7.18
CA PHE A 45 0.81 -1.04 -6.90
C PHE A 45 0.32 0.41 -6.72
N LEU A 46 -0.98 0.58 -6.46
CA LEU A 46 -1.57 1.85 -6.03
C LEU A 46 -1.36 2.06 -4.53
N ALA A 47 -1.19 3.32 -4.13
CA ALA A 47 -1.01 3.73 -2.75
C ALA A 47 -2.26 4.37 -2.15
N PHE A 48 -2.51 4.10 -0.87
CA PHE A 48 -3.63 4.63 -0.12
C PHE A 48 -3.17 5.10 1.27
N GLY A 49 -3.66 6.26 1.71
CA GLY A 49 -3.54 6.70 3.10
C GLY A 49 -4.38 5.82 4.03
N ARG A 50 -4.15 5.95 5.34
CA ARG A 50 -4.82 5.15 6.39
C ARG A 50 -6.35 5.18 6.25
N GLU A 51 -6.94 6.33 5.93
CA GLU A 51 -8.39 6.50 5.81
C GLU A 51 -8.97 5.96 4.49
N HIS A 52 -8.12 5.56 3.54
CA HIS A 52 -8.53 5.19 2.18
C HIS A 52 -8.21 3.74 1.82
N VAL A 53 -7.31 3.08 2.55
CA VAL A 53 -6.99 1.67 2.32
C VAL A 53 -8.20 0.76 2.52
N GLU A 54 -9.04 1.03 3.52
CA GLU A 54 -10.25 0.24 3.76
C GLU A 54 -11.26 0.37 2.61
N ARG A 55 -11.40 1.58 2.05
CA ARG A 55 -12.24 1.80 0.87
C ARG A 55 -11.75 0.98 -0.32
N HIS A 56 -10.44 0.89 -0.54
CA HIS A 56 -9.88 0.06 -1.61
C HIS A 56 -10.12 -1.43 -1.35
N PHE A 57 -9.91 -1.92 -0.13
CA PHE A 57 -10.23 -3.30 0.26
C PHE A 57 -11.69 -3.65 -0.02
N ARG A 58 -12.64 -2.84 0.48
CA ARG A 58 -14.07 -3.08 0.29
C ARG A 58 -14.50 -3.11 -1.18
N LYS A 59 -13.83 -2.35 -2.05
CA LYS A 59 -14.14 -2.28 -3.49
C LYS A 59 -13.51 -3.40 -4.32
N THR A 60 -12.36 -3.94 -3.91
CA THR A 60 -11.52 -4.80 -4.77
C THR A 60 -11.21 -6.18 -4.18
N GLY A 61 -11.50 -6.38 -2.89
CA GLY A 61 -11.11 -7.58 -2.15
C GLY A 61 -9.61 -7.69 -1.85
N GLN A 62 -8.78 -6.70 -2.25
CA GLN A 62 -7.35 -6.74 -2.01
C GLN A 62 -7.05 -6.53 -0.53
N SER A 63 -6.46 -7.52 0.14
CA SER A 63 -6.22 -7.54 1.58
C SER A 63 -4.76 -7.39 1.97
N VAL A 64 -3.83 -7.47 1.01
CA VAL A 64 -2.38 -7.39 1.28
C VAL A 64 -1.79 -6.09 0.76
N TYR A 65 -1.21 -5.33 1.69
CA TYR A 65 -0.59 -4.03 1.44
C TYR A 65 0.78 -3.95 2.09
N MET A 66 1.72 -3.32 1.40
CA MET A 66 3.00 -2.90 1.99
C MET A 66 2.81 -1.55 2.67
N HIS A 67 2.99 -1.49 3.98
CA HIS A 67 2.90 -0.24 4.74
C HIS A 67 4.25 0.47 4.76
N LEU A 68 4.31 1.65 4.15
CA LEU A 68 5.48 2.53 4.12
C LEU A 68 5.28 3.66 5.12
N LYS A 69 6.11 3.69 6.16
CA LYS A 69 6.15 4.78 7.13
C LYS A 69 7.58 5.27 7.30
N ARG A 70 7.80 6.55 7.05
CA ARG A 70 9.10 7.20 7.20
C ARG A 70 9.21 7.75 8.61
N HIS A 71 10.27 7.36 9.29
CA HIS A 71 10.64 7.91 10.58
C HIS A 71 11.76 8.92 10.37
N VAL A 72 11.55 10.16 10.79
CA VAL A 72 12.63 11.14 10.89
C VAL A 72 13.42 10.78 12.14
N ARG A 73 14.72 10.51 11.98
CA ARG A 73 15.65 10.43 13.11
C ARG A 73 16.31 11.80 13.21
N GLU A 74 16.15 12.47 14.34
CA GLU A 74 16.99 13.62 14.68
C GLU A 74 18.41 13.10 14.96
N ILE A 75 19.42 13.78 14.40
CA ILE A 75 20.85 13.50 14.61
C ILE A 75 21.33 14.39 15.74
#